data_AF-A0ABD8B3U8-F1
#
_entry.id   AF-A0ABD8B3U8-F1
#
_cell.length_a   1.000
_cell.length_b   1.000
_cell.length_c   1.000
_cell.angle_alpha   90.00
_cell.angle_beta   90.00
_cell.angle_gamma   90.00
#
_symmetry.space_group_name_H-M   'P 1'
#
loop_
_entity.id
_entity.type
_entity.pdbx_description
1 polymer ?
#
loop_
_entity_poly.entity_id
_entity_poly.type
_entity_poly.pdbx_seq_one_letter_code
_entity_poly.pdbx_strand_id
1 'polypeptide(L)'
;MTNIQDLNVYEFGLSHLLLPASIDENLLLDATQRWQSCYEDMREFMAGTPSVRTVINQMLQEHLTLDGERVGLRFLATEARSSSIISLYEACLYMQQHPFLDTSQVPEGQLIHLPANHRFSGYTVPMLLDELRGLDLEQAIKDAWTRHFLNNRAPRQPVSCHARATELYKIHFEASGDVLLAQGSINATALNPMFALIDPLLAAPGSENICIEHIVLKRPAADARVLPGSWVFTLDTDQPVSQ
;
A
#
# COMPACT_ATOMS: atom_id res chain seq x y z
N MET A 1 40.88 25.28 -10.49
CA MET A 1 41.16 23.90 -10.93
C MET A 1 41.45 23.10 -9.68
N THR A 2 40.41 22.53 -9.10
CA THR A 2 40.41 21.83 -7.82
C THR A 2 40.65 20.34 -8.10
N ASN A 3 41.77 19.81 -7.62
CA ASN A 3 42.07 18.39 -7.67
C ASN A 3 41.72 17.80 -6.29
N ILE A 4 40.64 17.03 -6.23
CA ILE A 4 40.13 16.38 -5.03
C ILE A 4 40.94 15.09 -4.88
N GLN A 5 41.80 15.05 -3.86
CA GLN A 5 42.51 13.85 -3.47
C GLN A 5 41.55 12.85 -2.83
N ASP A 6 41.77 11.59 -3.22
CA ASP A 6 41.06 10.39 -2.78
C ASP A 6 40.93 10.29 -1.26
N LEU A 7 39.69 10.40 -0.79
CA LEU A 7 39.30 9.97 0.55
C LEU A 7 39.18 8.44 0.52
N ASN A 8 40.25 7.79 0.97
CA ASN A 8 40.32 6.36 1.21
C ASN A 8 39.41 5.98 2.40
N VAL A 9 38.27 5.34 2.11
CA VAL A 9 37.26 4.92 3.09
C VAL A 9 37.67 3.68 3.90
N TYR A 10 38.90 3.18 3.73
CA TYR A 10 39.37 1.96 4.41
C TYR A 10 40.00 2.19 5.79
N GLU A 11 39.92 3.38 6.37
CA GLU A 11 40.54 3.72 7.65
C GLU A 11 39.52 3.78 8.82
N PHE A 12 38.67 2.76 8.96
CA PHE A 12 38.05 2.44 10.25
C PHE A 12 38.38 0.98 10.59
N GLY A 13 39.28 0.83 11.56
CA GLY A 13 39.91 -0.42 11.93
C GLY A 13 38.93 -1.52 12.32
N LEU A 14 38.83 -2.53 11.46
CA LEU A 14 38.43 -3.90 11.80
C LEU A 14 39.27 -4.86 10.97
N SER A 15 40.59 -4.85 11.21
CA SER A 15 41.50 -5.91 10.72
C SER A 15 41.40 -7.15 11.59
N HIS A 16 40.19 -7.66 11.81
CA HIS A 16 40.02 -9.07 12.16
C HIS A 16 39.75 -9.80 10.84
N LEU A 17 40.65 -10.73 10.53
CA LEU A 17 40.57 -11.70 9.46
C LEU A 17 39.22 -12.45 9.53
N LEU A 18 38.19 -11.89 8.91
CA LEU A 18 36.99 -12.63 8.57
C LEU A 18 37.39 -13.50 7.38
N LEU A 19 37.61 -14.79 7.65
CA LEU A 19 37.38 -15.81 6.64
C LEU A 19 36.09 -15.43 5.88
N PRO A 20 36.07 -15.44 4.54
CA PRO A 20 34.81 -15.20 3.83
C PRO A 20 33.80 -16.18 4.42
N ALA A 21 32.72 -15.64 5.00
CA ALA A 21 31.65 -16.46 5.53
C ALA A 21 31.28 -17.45 4.44
N SER A 22 31.49 -18.74 4.71
CA SER A 22 31.27 -19.77 3.70
C SER A 22 29.81 -19.70 3.30
N ILE A 23 29.55 -19.36 2.05
CA ILE A 23 28.19 -19.26 1.52
C ILE A 23 27.55 -20.64 1.64
N ASP A 24 26.40 -20.72 2.31
CA ASP A 24 25.59 -21.94 2.30
C ASP A 24 24.79 -21.97 0.99
N GLU A 25 25.35 -22.58 -0.05
CA GLU A 25 24.76 -22.60 -1.39
C GLU A 25 23.38 -23.29 -1.42
N ASN A 26 23.17 -24.31 -0.58
CA ASN A 26 21.91 -25.03 -0.53
C ASN A 26 20.81 -24.17 0.12
N LEU A 27 21.12 -23.56 1.26
CA LEU A 27 20.20 -22.63 1.92
C LEU A 27 19.91 -21.43 1.03
N LEU A 28 20.93 -20.88 0.37
CA LEU A 28 20.77 -19.74 -0.52
C LEU A 28 19.83 -20.04 -1.69
N LEU A 29 19.98 -21.21 -2.32
CA LEU A 29 19.13 -21.63 -3.43
C LEU A 29 17.67 -21.80 -3.00
N ASP A 30 17.43 -22.53 -1.90
CA ASP A 30 16.10 -22.77 -1.36
C ASP A 30 15.41 -21.46 -0.92
N ALA A 31 16.10 -20.64 -0.14
CA ALA A 31 15.58 -19.38 0.37
C ALA A 31 15.26 -18.40 -0.75
N THR A 32 16.12 -18.32 -1.77
CA THR A 32 15.88 -17.47 -2.95
C THR A 32 14.63 -17.93 -3.71
N GLN A 33 14.45 -19.24 -3.89
CA GLN A 33 13.27 -19.78 -4.56
C GLN A 33 11.99 -19.49 -3.76
N ARG A 34 11.98 -19.75 -2.45
CA ARG A 34 10.85 -19.41 -1.56
C ARG A 34 10.52 -17.92 -1.62
N TRP A 35 11.54 -17.06 -1.62
CA TRP A 35 11.35 -15.62 -1.66
C TRP A 35 10.72 -15.15 -2.98
N GLN A 36 11.18 -15.70 -4.11
CA GLN A 36 10.62 -15.41 -5.44
C GLN A 36 9.16 -15.88 -5.56
N SER A 37 8.84 -17.10 -5.15
CA SER A 37 7.47 -17.61 -5.16
C SER A 37 6.55 -16.77 -4.27
N CYS A 38 7.02 -16.38 -3.08
CA CYS A 38 6.27 -15.49 -2.19
C CYS A 38 6.00 -14.12 -2.83
N TYR A 39 6.96 -13.57 -3.57
CA TYR A 39 6.78 -12.31 -4.29
C TYR A 39 5.70 -12.41 -5.38
N GLU A 40 5.67 -13.50 -6.14
CA GLU A 40 4.63 -13.76 -7.13
C GLU A 40 3.24 -13.87 -6.49
N ASP A 41 3.15 -14.65 -5.41
CA ASP A 41 1.91 -14.81 -4.64
C ASP A 41 1.42 -13.48 -4.06
N MET A 42 2.33 -12.64 -3.53
CA MET A 42 2.00 -11.30 -3.05
C MET A 42 1.47 -10.41 -4.17
N ARG A 43 2.08 -10.46 -5.37
CA ARG A 43 1.61 -9.65 -6.51
C ARG A 43 0.21 -10.06 -6.95
N GLU A 44 -0.07 -11.35 -7.00
CA GLU A 44 -1.40 -11.83 -7.33
C GLU A 44 -2.41 -11.43 -6.26
N PHE A 45 -2.06 -11.61 -4.98
CA PHE A 45 -2.90 -11.20 -3.87
C PHE A 45 -3.25 -9.71 -3.94
N MET A 46 -2.25 -8.86 -4.22
CA MET A 46 -2.43 -7.42 -4.36
C MET A 46 -3.25 -7.01 -5.58
N ALA A 47 -3.23 -7.78 -6.67
CA ALA A 47 -4.01 -7.49 -7.88
C ALA A 47 -5.53 -7.52 -7.64
N GLY A 48 -5.99 -8.26 -6.62
CA GLY A 48 -7.41 -8.34 -6.23
C GLY A 48 -7.87 -7.26 -5.25
N THR A 49 -6.98 -6.37 -4.80
CA THR A 49 -7.30 -5.37 -3.77
C THR A 49 -8.20 -4.25 -4.29
N PRO A 50 -9.02 -3.61 -3.42
CA PRO A 50 -9.88 -2.51 -3.83
C PRO A 50 -9.07 -1.33 -4.34
N SER A 51 -9.33 -0.93 -5.59
CA SER A 51 -8.80 0.31 -6.17
C SER A 51 -9.82 1.45 -6.02
N VAL A 52 -9.33 2.70 -6.01
CA VAL A 52 -10.21 3.90 -6.02
C VAL A 52 -11.20 3.85 -7.19
N ARG A 53 -10.72 3.43 -8.37
CA ARG A 53 -11.58 3.26 -9.57
C ARG A 53 -12.69 2.25 -9.36
N THR A 54 -12.38 1.07 -8.83
CA THR A 54 -13.40 0.04 -8.58
C THR A 54 -14.39 0.47 -7.51
N VAL A 55 -13.93 1.17 -6.46
CA VAL A 55 -14.80 1.68 -5.40
C VAL A 55 -15.74 2.76 -5.91
N ILE A 56 -15.24 3.73 -6.68
CA ILE A 56 -16.10 4.77 -7.28
C ILE A 56 -17.16 4.14 -8.19
N ASN A 57 -16.77 3.23 -9.09
CA ASN A 57 -17.73 2.59 -9.98
C ASN A 57 -18.79 1.78 -9.22
N GLN A 58 -18.38 1.06 -8.16
CA GLN A 58 -19.32 0.35 -7.29
C GLN A 58 -20.29 1.32 -6.59
N MET A 59 -19.77 2.41 -6.03
CA MET A 59 -20.55 3.45 -5.36
C MET A 59 -21.56 4.13 -6.32
N LEU A 60 -21.13 4.49 -7.53
CA LEU A 60 -22.00 5.04 -8.57
C LEU A 60 -23.11 4.05 -8.96
N GLN A 61 -22.78 2.77 -9.07
CA GLN A 61 -23.75 1.73 -9.40
C GLN A 61 -24.76 1.52 -8.26
N GLU A 62 -24.31 1.46 -7.01
CA GLU A 62 -25.15 1.19 -5.84
C GLU A 62 -26.06 2.37 -5.48
N HIS A 63 -25.52 3.58 -5.46
CA HIS A 63 -26.28 4.76 -5.01
C HIS A 63 -27.04 5.44 -6.14
N LEU A 64 -26.49 5.43 -7.35
CA LEU A 64 -27.02 6.20 -8.47
C LEU A 64 -27.52 5.34 -9.63
N THR A 65 -27.28 4.02 -9.62
CA THR A 65 -27.60 3.10 -10.73
C THR A 65 -26.90 3.49 -12.03
N LEU A 66 -25.67 4.02 -11.93
CA LEU A 66 -24.87 4.47 -13.06
C LEU A 66 -23.57 3.69 -13.19
N ASP A 67 -23.19 3.41 -14.43
CA ASP A 67 -21.85 2.93 -14.78
C ASP A 67 -20.93 4.13 -15.01
N GLY A 68 -19.94 4.30 -14.13
CA GLY A 68 -19.06 5.46 -14.11
C GLY A 68 -18.10 5.56 -15.29
N GLU A 69 -17.83 4.45 -15.98
CA GLU A 69 -16.97 4.40 -17.17
C GLU A 69 -17.76 4.67 -18.46
N ARG A 70 -19.08 4.48 -18.45
CA ARG A 70 -19.94 4.66 -19.64
C ARG A 70 -20.65 6.00 -19.66
N VAL A 71 -21.17 6.41 -18.52
CA VAL A 71 -21.89 7.69 -18.39
C VAL A 71 -20.87 8.81 -18.26
N GLY A 72 -21.12 9.94 -18.91
CA GLY A 72 -20.17 11.04 -18.90
C GLY A 72 -20.79 12.41 -19.09
N LEU A 73 -19.98 13.42 -18.90
CA LEU A 73 -20.28 14.83 -19.11
C LEU A 73 -19.62 15.27 -20.40
N ARG A 74 -20.40 15.86 -21.31
CA ARG A 74 -19.90 16.47 -22.54
C ARG A 74 -19.97 17.98 -22.44
N PHE A 75 -18.86 18.64 -22.68
CA PHE A 75 -18.78 20.09 -22.84
C PHE A 75 -18.52 20.42 -24.30
N LEU A 76 -19.33 21.30 -24.87
CA LEU A 76 -19.19 21.72 -26.26
C LEU A 76 -17.98 22.67 -26.43
N ALA A 77 -17.42 22.68 -27.64
CA ALA A 77 -16.36 23.61 -27.99
C ALA A 77 -16.89 25.05 -27.91
N THR A 78 -16.01 25.96 -27.48
CA THR A 78 -16.23 27.41 -27.48
C THR A 78 -15.01 28.07 -28.13
N GLU A 79 -15.04 29.38 -28.33
CA GLU A 79 -13.87 30.10 -28.85
C GLU A 79 -12.61 29.94 -27.97
N ALA A 80 -12.79 29.74 -26.65
CA ALA A 80 -11.71 29.63 -25.68
C ALA A 80 -11.23 28.18 -25.40
N ARG A 81 -11.98 27.14 -25.82
CA ARG A 81 -11.67 25.73 -25.50
C ARG A 81 -12.27 24.74 -26.50
N SER A 82 -11.58 23.63 -26.73
CA SER A 82 -12.10 22.50 -27.50
C SER A 82 -13.21 21.75 -26.74
N SER A 83 -13.96 20.91 -27.44
CA SER A 83 -14.93 20.01 -26.81
C SER A 83 -14.23 18.97 -25.94
N SER A 84 -14.80 18.64 -24.79
CA SER A 84 -14.28 17.61 -23.90
C SER A 84 -15.38 16.68 -23.44
N ILE A 85 -14.98 15.45 -23.12
CA ILE A 85 -15.82 14.45 -22.47
C ILE A 85 -15.09 14.01 -21.20
N ILE A 86 -15.79 13.98 -20.09
CA ILE A 86 -15.29 13.55 -18.78
C ILE A 86 -16.16 12.37 -18.34
N SER A 87 -15.54 11.25 -17.96
CA SER A 87 -16.28 10.11 -17.41
C SER A 87 -16.90 10.48 -16.06
N LEU A 88 -17.98 9.81 -15.67
CA LEU A 88 -18.59 10.06 -14.37
C LEU A 88 -17.69 9.61 -13.23
N TYR A 89 -16.84 8.60 -13.45
CA TYR A 89 -15.76 8.22 -12.54
C TYR A 89 -14.81 9.41 -12.25
N GLU A 90 -14.31 10.09 -13.29
CA GLU A 90 -13.41 11.25 -13.14
C GLU A 90 -14.12 12.44 -12.50
N ALA A 91 -15.36 12.72 -12.91
CA ALA A 91 -16.17 13.78 -12.31
C ALA A 91 -16.42 13.52 -10.81
N CYS A 92 -16.74 12.28 -10.43
CA CYS A 92 -16.91 11.89 -9.04
C CYS A 92 -15.61 12.09 -8.26
N LEU A 93 -14.49 11.58 -8.74
CA LEU A 93 -13.19 11.75 -8.09
C LEU A 93 -12.85 13.24 -7.87
N TYR A 94 -13.08 14.06 -8.90
CA TYR A 94 -12.83 15.50 -8.84
C TYR A 94 -13.70 16.20 -7.79
N MET A 95 -14.99 15.89 -7.74
CA MET A 95 -15.90 16.47 -6.73
C MET A 95 -15.54 16.07 -5.30
N GLN A 96 -15.03 14.85 -5.11
CA GLN A 96 -14.56 14.37 -3.80
C GLN A 96 -13.26 15.06 -3.36
N GLN A 97 -12.37 15.40 -4.31
CA GLN A 97 -11.14 16.14 -4.03
C GLN A 97 -11.36 17.64 -3.83
N HIS A 98 -12.44 18.18 -4.40
CA HIS A 98 -12.78 19.60 -4.36
C HIS A 98 -14.19 19.83 -3.80
N PRO A 99 -14.46 19.50 -2.53
CA PRO A 99 -15.80 19.57 -1.95
C PRO A 99 -16.39 20.99 -1.91
N PHE A 100 -15.55 22.03 -1.97
CA PHE A 100 -15.97 23.44 -1.95
C PHE A 100 -16.11 24.07 -3.34
N LEU A 101 -15.99 23.29 -4.42
CA LEU A 101 -16.18 23.80 -5.78
C LEU A 101 -17.60 24.35 -5.94
N ASP A 102 -17.73 25.60 -6.40
CA ASP A 102 -19.02 26.17 -6.78
C ASP A 102 -19.47 25.62 -8.13
N THR A 103 -20.45 24.71 -8.10
CA THR A 103 -21.00 24.06 -9.29
C THR A 103 -21.82 25.00 -10.16
N SER A 104 -22.27 26.16 -9.65
CA SER A 104 -22.98 27.15 -10.46
C SER A 104 -22.09 27.81 -11.52
N GLN A 105 -20.77 27.81 -11.31
CA GLN A 105 -19.79 28.35 -12.25
C GLN A 105 -19.34 27.31 -13.28
N VAL A 106 -19.81 26.07 -13.18
CA VAL A 106 -19.46 25.02 -14.12
C VAL A 106 -20.10 25.35 -15.48
N PRO A 107 -19.31 25.37 -16.57
CA PRO A 107 -19.83 25.68 -17.89
C PRO A 107 -20.97 24.77 -18.32
N GLU A 108 -21.84 25.28 -19.18
CA GLU A 108 -22.92 24.45 -19.75
C GLU A 108 -22.37 23.20 -20.44
N GLY A 109 -23.05 22.09 -20.19
CA GLY A 109 -22.69 20.78 -20.69
C GLY A 109 -23.90 19.84 -20.66
N GLN A 110 -23.69 18.63 -21.16
CA GLN A 110 -24.74 17.63 -21.32
C GLN A 110 -24.32 16.31 -20.68
N LEU A 111 -25.26 15.66 -20.02
CA LEU A 111 -25.11 14.27 -19.59
C LEU A 111 -25.31 13.36 -20.81
N ILE A 112 -24.32 12.51 -21.08
CA ILE A 112 -24.33 11.60 -22.23
C ILE A 112 -24.31 10.14 -21.78
N HIS A 113 -24.80 9.26 -22.66
CA HIS A 113 -24.83 7.80 -22.47
C HIS A 113 -25.62 7.33 -21.24
N LEU A 114 -26.54 8.16 -20.76
CA LEU A 114 -27.47 7.80 -19.71
C LEU A 114 -28.42 6.67 -20.19
N PRO A 115 -28.76 5.69 -19.33
CA PRO A 115 -29.81 4.73 -19.63
C PRO A 115 -31.15 5.41 -19.94
N ALA A 116 -31.97 4.78 -20.78
CA ALA A 116 -33.30 5.28 -21.08
C ALA A 116 -34.17 5.36 -19.82
N ASN A 117 -34.98 6.42 -19.69
CA ASN A 117 -35.87 6.68 -18.54
C ASN A 117 -35.15 6.78 -17.18
N HIS A 118 -33.87 7.13 -17.15
CA HIS A 118 -33.14 7.28 -15.89
C HIS A 118 -33.62 8.52 -15.13
N ARG A 119 -33.53 8.50 -13.79
CA ARG A 119 -33.97 9.61 -12.91
C ARG A 119 -33.27 10.95 -13.20
N PHE A 120 -32.12 10.91 -13.88
CA PHE A 120 -31.30 12.06 -14.24
C PHE A 120 -31.53 12.58 -15.65
N SER A 121 -32.52 12.07 -16.39
CA SER A 121 -32.77 12.50 -17.78
C SER A 121 -33.11 14.00 -17.94
N GLY A 122 -33.42 14.71 -16.86
CA GLY A 122 -33.60 16.17 -16.84
C GLY A 122 -32.56 16.95 -16.02
N TYR A 123 -31.51 16.29 -15.54
CA TYR A 123 -30.49 16.96 -14.72
C TYR A 123 -29.58 17.83 -15.58
N THR A 124 -29.22 19.00 -15.05
CA THR A 124 -28.10 19.79 -15.57
C THR A 124 -26.78 19.24 -15.03
N VAL A 125 -25.66 19.62 -15.64
CA VAL A 125 -24.32 19.24 -15.15
C VAL A 125 -24.10 19.67 -13.69
N PRO A 126 -24.38 20.93 -13.27
CA PRO A 126 -24.26 21.32 -11.87
C PRO A 126 -25.05 20.43 -10.91
N MET A 127 -26.31 20.10 -11.24
CA MET A 127 -27.15 19.24 -10.40
C MET A 127 -26.54 17.84 -10.22
N LEU A 128 -26.00 17.25 -11.30
CA LEU A 128 -25.34 15.96 -11.20
C LEU A 128 -24.05 16.03 -10.39
N LEU A 129 -23.24 17.07 -10.57
CA LEU A 129 -22.01 17.26 -9.80
C LEU A 129 -22.30 17.43 -8.30
N ASP A 130 -23.42 18.06 -7.94
CA ASP A 130 -23.87 18.15 -6.54
C ASP A 130 -24.25 16.78 -5.97
N GLU A 131 -24.91 15.90 -6.75
CA GLU A 131 -25.17 14.51 -6.32
C GLU A 131 -23.86 13.74 -6.09
N LEU A 132 -22.88 13.89 -6.99
CA LEU A 132 -21.57 13.24 -6.86
C LEU A 132 -20.78 13.76 -5.65
N ARG A 133 -20.92 15.05 -5.31
CA ARG A 133 -20.31 15.65 -4.12
C ARG A 133 -20.90 15.05 -2.83
N GLY A 134 -22.19 14.71 -2.85
CA GLY A 134 -22.89 14.12 -1.70
C GLY A 134 -22.53 12.66 -1.41
N LEU A 135 -21.80 11.99 -2.29
CA LEU A 135 -21.29 10.64 -2.05
C LEU A 135 -20.14 10.68 -1.04
N ASP A 136 -19.94 9.59 -0.28
CA ASP A 136 -18.86 9.48 0.70
C ASP A 136 -17.81 8.48 0.19
N LEU A 137 -16.88 8.98 -0.63
CA LEU A 137 -15.83 8.13 -1.19
C LEU A 137 -14.87 7.64 -0.10
N GLU A 138 -14.62 8.44 0.93
CA GLU A 138 -13.72 8.05 2.03
C GLU A 138 -14.28 6.84 2.77
N GLN A 139 -15.55 6.88 3.16
CA GLN A 139 -16.21 5.76 3.81
C GLN A 139 -16.34 4.57 2.86
N ALA A 140 -16.67 4.78 1.59
CA ALA A 140 -16.74 3.69 0.61
C ALA A 140 -15.40 2.96 0.44
N ILE A 141 -14.27 3.68 0.45
CA ILE A 141 -12.93 3.09 0.41
C ILE A 141 -12.66 2.29 1.69
N LYS A 142 -12.97 2.83 2.87
CA LYS A 142 -12.82 2.13 4.16
C LYS A 142 -13.62 0.83 4.15
N ASP A 143 -14.89 0.89 3.77
CA ASP A 143 -15.78 -0.27 3.73
C ASP A 143 -15.29 -1.33 2.73
N ALA A 144 -14.80 -0.90 1.56
CA ALA A 144 -14.26 -1.81 0.57
C ALA A 144 -13.02 -2.56 1.07
N TRP A 145 -12.09 -1.86 1.75
CA TRP A 145 -10.92 -2.50 2.37
C TRP A 145 -11.30 -3.42 3.52
N THR A 146 -12.21 -3.00 4.40
CA THR A 146 -12.73 -3.83 5.49
C THR A 146 -13.36 -5.11 4.94
N ARG A 147 -14.23 -4.99 3.93
CA ARG A 147 -14.87 -6.14 3.29
C ARG A 147 -13.83 -7.06 2.63
N HIS A 148 -12.89 -6.50 1.87
CA HIS A 148 -11.87 -7.29 1.19
C HIS A 148 -10.96 -8.05 2.16
N PHE A 149 -10.41 -7.39 3.18
CA PHE A 149 -9.46 -8.03 4.08
C PHE A 149 -10.10 -8.91 5.14
N LEU A 150 -11.21 -8.48 5.74
CA LEU A 150 -11.81 -9.16 6.89
C LEU A 150 -12.87 -10.18 6.50
N ASN A 151 -13.64 -9.91 5.42
CA ASN A 151 -14.83 -10.72 5.11
C ASN A 151 -14.63 -11.68 3.93
N ASN A 152 -13.67 -11.40 3.03
CA ASN A 152 -13.45 -12.23 1.85
C ASN A 152 -12.39 -13.32 2.07
N ARG A 153 -12.50 -14.39 1.27
CA ARG A 153 -11.44 -15.39 1.13
C ARG A 153 -10.35 -14.87 0.20
N ALA A 154 -9.12 -15.28 0.47
CA ALA A 154 -8.01 -15.02 -0.42
C ALA A 154 -8.26 -15.68 -1.80
N PRO A 155 -7.84 -15.05 -2.91
CA PRO A 155 -8.02 -15.60 -4.24
C PRO A 155 -7.50 -17.03 -4.34
N ARG A 156 -8.34 -17.94 -4.84
CA ARG A 156 -8.00 -19.37 -5.09
C ARG A 156 -7.56 -20.15 -3.83
N GLN A 157 -7.79 -19.62 -2.64
CA GLN A 157 -7.36 -20.23 -1.38
C GLN A 157 -8.55 -20.42 -0.41
N PRO A 158 -8.55 -21.46 0.43
CA PRO A 158 -9.61 -21.68 1.40
C PRO A 158 -9.49 -20.82 2.66
N VAL A 159 -8.50 -19.92 2.76
CA VAL A 159 -8.25 -19.04 3.92
C VAL A 159 -8.78 -17.62 3.69
N SER A 160 -8.91 -16.82 4.75
CA SER A 160 -9.29 -15.40 4.64
C SER A 160 -8.16 -14.58 3.98
N CYS A 161 -8.52 -13.42 3.40
CA CYS A 161 -7.52 -12.47 2.89
C CYS A 161 -6.52 -12.05 3.97
N HIS A 162 -7.01 -11.74 5.17
CA HIS A 162 -6.14 -11.42 6.31
C HIS A 162 -5.16 -12.55 6.64
N ALA A 163 -5.64 -13.80 6.75
CA ALA A 163 -4.78 -14.94 7.07
C ALA A 163 -3.71 -15.17 5.99
N ARG A 164 -4.09 -15.06 4.71
CA ARG A 164 -3.14 -15.19 3.60
C ARG A 164 -2.11 -14.06 3.59
N ALA A 165 -2.51 -12.82 3.85
CA ALA A 165 -1.58 -11.70 3.96
C ALA A 165 -0.57 -11.94 5.09
N THR A 166 -1.04 -12.37 6.27
CA THR A 166 -0.16 -12.74 7.39
C THR A 166 0.84 -13.82 6.98
N GLU A 167 0.39 -14.91 6.37
CA GLU A 167 1.26 -16.00 5.90
C GLU A 167 2.32 -15.51 4.91
N LEU A 168 1.93 -14.71 3.91
CA LEU A 168 2.88 -14.17 2.94
C LEU A 168 3.92 -13.27 3.59
N TYR A 169 3.55 -12.42 4.54
CA TYR A 169 4.52 -11.61 5.28
C TYR A 169 5.52 -12.48 6.05
N LYS A 170 5.06 -13.56 6.71
CA LYS A 170 5.94 -14.50 7.41
C LYS A 170 6.96 -15.12 6.45
N ILE A 171 6.48 -15.71 5.35
CA ILE A 171 7.34 -16.34 4.34
C ILE A 171 8.37 -15.35 3.78
N HIS A 172 7.96 -14.11 3.52
CA HIS A 172 8.85 -13.08 3.01
C HIS A 172 9.98 -12.75 3.98
N PHE A 173 9.67 -12.51 5.26
CA PHE A 173 10.69 -12.22 6.27
C PHE A 173 11.59 -13.43 6.54
N GLU A 174 11.02 -14.63 6.60
CA GLU A 174 11.78 -15.88 6.75
C GLU A 174 12.76 -16.09 5.60
N ALA A 175 12.27 -16.11 4.37
CA ALA A 175 13.09 -16.38 3.19
C ALA A 175 14.14 -15.29 2.95
N SER A 176 13.81 -14.01 3.16
CA SER A 176 14.79 -12.93 3.03
C SER A 176 15.87 -12.97 4.12
N GLY A 177 15.50 -13.33 5.36
CA GLY A 177 16.45 -13.58 6.44
C GLY A 177 17.40 -14.74 6.12
N ASP A 178 16.87 -15.86 5.65
CA ASP A 178 17.66 -17.03 5.24
C ASP A 178 18.62 -16.71 4.09
N VAL A 179 18.23 -15.87 3.12
CA VAL A 179 19.14 -15.38 2.07
C VAL A 179 20.31 -14.60 2.67
N LEU A 180 20.06 -13.68 3.61
CA LEU A 180 21.11 -12.91 4.25
C LEU A 180 22.04 -13.79 5.10
N LEU A 181 21.47 -14.79 5.79
CA LEU A 181 22.23 -15.76 6.57
C LEU A 181 23.13 -16.62 5.68
N ALA A 182 22.58 -17.14 4.59
CA ALA A 182 23.30 -17.99 3.64
C ALA A 182 24.45 -17.24 2.94
N GLN A 183 24.30 -15.94 2.71
CA GLN A 183 25.35 -15.07 2.19
C GLN A 183 26.40 -14.68 3.24
N GLY A 184 26.17 -14.99 4.51
CA GLY A 184 27.01 -14.55 5.63
C GLY A 184 26.95 -13.05 5.92
N SER A 185 25.95 -12.35 5.37
CA SER A 185 25.70 -10.91 5.59
C SER A 185 25.16 -10.64 7.00
N ILE A 186 24.51 -11.63 7.60
CA ILE A 186 24.02 -11.61 8.98
C ILE A 186 24.27 -12.98 9.63
N ASN A 187 24.43 -13.01 10.94
CA ASN A 187 24.56 -14.27 11.69
C ASN A 187 23.21 -14.74 12.24
N ALA A 188 23.12 -16.03 12.59
CA ALA A 188 21.89 -16.62 13.12
C ALA A 188 21.41 -15.95 14.41
N THR A 189 22.33 -15.56 15.30
CA THR A 189 22.01 -14.88 16.56
C THR A 189 21.23 -13.58 16.34
N ALA A 190 21.59 -12.81 15.31
CA ALA A 190 20.91 -11.57 14.96
C ALA A 190 19.52 -11.79 14.32
N LEU A 191 19.26 -12.95 13.71
CA LEU A 191 17.96 -13.28 13.10
C LEU A 191 17.00 -14.02 14.04
N ASN A 192 17.51 -14.74 15.03
CA ASN A 192 16.70 -15.52 15.98
C ASN A 192 15.54 -14.72 16.61
N PRO A 193 15.69 -13.45 17.02
CA PRO A 193 14.59 -12.67 17.57
C PRO A 193 13.46 -12.44 16.56
N MET A 194 13.81 -12.21 15.29
CA MET A 194 12.85 -12.04 14.21
C MET A 194 12.08 -13.34 13.95
N PHE A 195 12.78 -14.48 13.89
CA PHE A 195 12.13 -15.78 13.71
C PHE A 195 11.24 -16.16 14.89
N ALA A 196 11.66 -15.87 16.13
CA ALA A 196 10.84 -16.08 17.33
C ALA A 196 9.56 -15.21 17.33
N LEU A 197 9.59 -14.04 16.71
CA LEU A 197 8.40 -13.19 16.56
C LEU A 197 7.43 -13.72 15.48
N ILE A 198 7.98 -14.22 14.38
CA ILE A 198 7.22 -14.78 13.27
C ILE A 198 6.55 -16.09 13.68
N ASP A 199 7.30 -16.95 14.36
CA ASP A 199 6.83 -18.20 14.95
C ASP A 199 7.28 -18.31 16.42
N PRO A 200 6.39 -17.97 17.37
CA PRO A 200 6.67 -18.09 18.80
C PRO A 200 7.03 -19.51 19.25
N LEU A 201 6.71 -20.54 18.48
CA LEU A 201 7.11 -21.92 18.79
C LEU A 201 8.61 -22.16 18.58
N LEU A 202 9.27 -21.30 17.80
CA LEU A 202 10.73 -21.31 17.60
C LEU A 202 11.48 -20.52 18.68
N ALA A 203 10.78 -19.84 19.58
CA ALA A 203 11.42 -19.10 20.67
C ALA A 203 12.09 -20.07 21.66
N ALA A 204 13.40 -19.90 21.88
CA ALA A 204 14.11 -20.65 22.90
C ALA A 204 13.58 -20.29 24.30
N PRO A 205 13.45 -21.25 25.24
CA PRO A 205 13.05 -20.96 26.61
C PRO A 205 14.09 -20.04 27.27
N GLY A 206 13.63 -18.85 27.72
CA GLY A 206 14.50 -17.80 28.26
C GLY A 206 14.82 -16.66 27.28
N SER A 207 14.04 -16.50 26.20
CA SER A 207 14.19 -15.39 25.26
C SER A 207 14.29 -14.05 26.00
N GLU A 208 15.36 -13.32 25.70
CA GLU A 208 15.62 -11.95 26.13
C GLU A 208 14.36 -11.08 25.95
N ASN A 209 14.16 -10.05 26.77
CA ASN A 209 13.03 -9.13 26.59
C ASN A 209 13.16 -8.48 25.21
N ILE A 210 12.33 -8.89 24.26
CA ILE A 210 12.27 -8.27 22.93
C ILE A 210 11.31 -7.09 23.03
N CYS A 211 11.84 -5.88 22.93
CA CYS A 211 11.03 -4.68 22.79
C CYS A 211 10.70 -4.46 21.30
N ILE A 212 9.40 -4.33 21.00
CA ILE A 212 8.90 -4.05 19.65
C ILE A 212 8.35 -2.63 19.64
N GLU A 213 8.94 -1.77 18.83
CA GLU A 213 8.58 -0.35 18.76
C GLU A 213 8.17 0.06 17.34
N HIS A 214 7.28 1.05 17.26
CA HIS A 214 6.92 1.65 15.98
C HIS A 214 7.90 2.76 15.62
N ILE A 215 8.29 2.81 14.34
CA ILE A 215 9.07 3.94 13.83
C ILE A 215 8.14 5.15 13.69
N VAL A 216 8.55 6.28 14.27
CA VAL A 216 7.82 7.54 14.15
C VAL A 216 8.67 8.56 13.40
N LEU A 217 8.13 9.08 12.30
CA LEU A 217 8.74 10.16 11.54
C LEU A 217 8.33 11.51 12.14
N LYS A 218 9.30 12.21 12.75
CA LYS A 218 9.16 13.60 13.20
C LYS A 218 9.42 14.53 12.01
N ARG A 219 8.46 15.40 11.67
CA ARG A 219 8.63 16.43 10.63
C ARG A 219 8.87 17.80 11.29
N PRO A 220 9.77 18.64 10.77
CA PRO A 220 9.93 20.00 11.28
C PRO A 220 8.59 20.75 11.21
N ALA A 221 8.13 21.29 12.35
CA ALA A 221 6.89 22.05 12.48
C ALA A 221 5.57 21.30 12.17
N ALA A 222 5.55 19.96 12.21
CA ALA A 222 4.34 19.17 12.03
C ALA A 222 4.27 17.97 12.97
N ASP A 223 3.08 17.39 13.12
CA ASP A 223 2.86 16.22 13.98
C ASP A 223 3.68 15.01 13.52
N ALA A 224 4.14 14.27 14.53
CA ALA A 224 4.84 13.00 14.35
C ALA A 224 3.88 11.98 13.73
N ARG A 225 4.35 11.24 12.72
CA ARG A 225 3.55 10.19 12.07
C ARG A 225 4.23 8.84 12.21
N VAL A 226 3.49 7.85 12.70
CA VAL A 226 3.92 6.44 12.68
C VAL A 226 4.13 6.02 11.22
N LEU A 227 5.26 5.40 10.92
CA LEU A 227 5.57 4.82 9.63
C LEU A 227 4.86 3.46 9.52
N PRO A 228 3.82 3.32 8.67
CA PRO A 228 3.07 2.08 8.58
C PRO A 228 3.94 0.94 8.05
N GLY A 229 3.79 -0.26 8.62
CA GLY A 229 4.51 -1.46 8.18
C GLY A 229 5.99 -1.48 8.56
N SER A 230 6.44 -0.65 9.51
CA SER A 230 7.81 -0.65 10.01
C SER A 230 7.85 -0.83 11.53
N TRP A 231 8.70 -1.76 11.96
CA TRP A 231 8.96 -2.07 13.37
C TRP A 231 10.46 -2.07 13.65
N VAL A 232 10.81 -1.68 14.87
CA VAL A 232 12.16 -1.84 15.42
C VAL A 232 12.11 -2.91 16.49
N PHE A 233 13.08 -3.82 16.44
CA PHE A 233 13.28 -4.85 17.45
C PHE A 233 14.53 -4.50 18.24
N THR A 234 14.38 -4.33 19.55
CA THR A 234 15.48 -4.08 20.47
C THR A 234 15.60 -5.26 21.42
N LEU A 235 16.81 -5.83 21.49
CA LEU A 235 17.17 -6.82 22.49
C LEU A 235 17.61 -6.06 23.75
N ASP A 236 16.91 -6.26 24.85
CA ASP A 236 17.12 -5.53 26.09
C ASP A 236 18.50 -5.86 26.70
N THR A 237 19.53 -5.07 26.35
CA THR A 237 20.78 -4.97 27.12
C THR A 237 21.11 -3.56 27.60
N ASP A 238 20.36 -2.53 27.19
CA ASP A 238 20.48 -1.17 27.74
C ASP A 238 19.15 -0.41 27.61
N GLN A 239 18.85 0.40 28.63
CA GLN A 239 17.64 1.23 28.70
C GLN A 239 17.43 2.08 27.43
N PRO A 240 16.17 2.32 27.02
CA PRO A 240 15.87 3.04 25.80
C PRO A 240 16.54 4.42 25.79
N VAL A 241 17.36 4.67 24.78
CA VAL A 241 17.93 5.99 24.52
C VAL A 241 16.77 6.89 24.10
N SER A 242 16.37 7.80 24.97
CA SER A 242 15.33 8.79 24.70
C SER A 242 15.60 9.50 23.35
N GLN A 243 14.67 9.39 22.40
CA GLN A 243 14.72 10.03 21.07
C GLN A 243 13.75 11.20 20.91
#